data_AF-H9FIS7-F1
#
_entry.id   AF-H9FIS7-F1
#
_cell.length_a   1.000
_cell.length_b   1.000
_cell.length_c   1.000
_cell.angle_alpha   90.00
_cell.angle_beta   90.00
_cell.angle_gamma   90.00
#
_symmetry.space_group_name_H-M   'P 1'
#
loop_
_entity.id
_entity.type
_entity.pdbx_description
1 polymer ?
#
loop_
_entity_poly.entity_id
_entity_poly.type
_entity_poly.pdbx_seq_one_letter_code
_entity_poly.pdbx_strand_id
1 'polypeptide(L)'
;DMEYELNRNNVTDPSLSEMVVVAIQILRKNPKGFFLLVEGGRIDHGHHEGKAKQALHEAVEMDRAIGQAGSMTSLEDTLTVVTADHSHVFTFGGYTPRGNSIFGLAPMLSDTDKKPFTAILYGNGPGYKVVGGERENVSMVDYAHNNYQAQSAVPLRHETHGG
;
A
#
# COMPACT_ATOMS: atom_id res chain seq x y z
N ASP A 1 15.77 3.70 1.75
CA ASP A 1 14.45 4.31 2.00
C ASP A 1 14.21 4.47 3.49
N MET A 2 13.27 5.33 3.88
CA MET A 2 12.77 5.36 5.26
C MET A 2 12.05 4.05 5.58
N GLU A 3 11.86 3.73 6.86
CA GLU A 3 11.04 2.57 7.26
C GLU A 3 9.59 2.71 6.79
N TYR A 4 8.89 1.58 6.62
CA TYR A 4 7.44 1.60 6.37
C TYR A 4 6.73 2.23 7.56
N GLU A 5 5.61 2.91 7.35
CA GLU A 5 4.81 3.57 8.39
C GLU A 5 4.40 2.60 9.49
N LEU A 6 4.01 1.36 9.14
CA LEU A 6 3.69 0.32 10.12
C LEU A 6 4.87 -0.10 11.03
N ASN A 7 6.09 0.24 10.62
CA ASN A 7 7.35 -0.13 11.24
C ASN A 7 8.16 1.10 11.69
N ARG A 8 7.64 2.31 11.47
CA ARG A 8 8.37 3.56 11.72
C ARG A 8 8.63 3.74 13.21
N ASN A 9 9.83 4.22 13.52
CA ASN A 9 10.13 4.67 14.87
C ASN A 9 9.68 6.13 15.03
N ASN A 10 8.55 6.32 15.70
CA ASN A 10 7.93 7.64 15.91
C ASN A 10 8.75 8.60 16.79
N VAL A 11 9.91 8.18 17.31
CA VAL A 11 10.85 9.04 18.04
C VAL A 11 11.95 9.59 17.13
N THR A 12 12.43 8.78 16.17
CA THR A 12 13.60 9.12 15.35
C THR A 12 13.25 9.53 13.94
N ASP A 13 12.14 9.04 13.40
CA ASP A 13 11.78 9.17 12.00
C ASP A 13 10.45 9.91 11.84
N PRO A 14 10.42 11.03 11.09
CA PRO A 14 9.17 11.73 10.83
C PRO A 14 8.27 10.93 9.88
N SER A 15 6.95 11.04 10.03
CA SER A 15 6.02 10.55 9.02
C SER A 15 6.04 11.42 7.77
N LEU A 16 5.47 10.94 6.66
CA LEU A 16 5.30 11.76 5.46
C LEU A 16 4.47 13.02 5.75
N SER A 17 3.42 12.88 6.55
CA SER A 17 2.61 14.02 7.01
C SER A 17 3.46 15.06 7.77
N GLU A 18 4.31 14.63 8.70
CA GLU A 18 5.18 15.53 9.46
C GLU A 18 6.21 16.24 8.56
N MET A 19 6.78 15.53 7.59
CA MET A 19 7.69 16.11 6.59
C MET A 19 6.99 17.18 5.75
N VAL A 20 5.75 16.93 5.30
CA VAL A 20 4.94 17.90 4.53
C VAL A 20 4.67 19.16 5.34
N VAL A 21 4.29 19.02 6.62
CA VAL A 21 4.03 20.16 7.50
C VAL A 21 5.26 21.08 7.56
N VAL A 22 6.45 20.52 7.81
CA VAL A 22 7.68 21.31 7.90
C VAL A 22 8.05 21.92 6.55
N ALA A 23 7.92 21.17 5.45
CA ALA A 23 8.20 21.66 4.11
C ALA A 23 7.35 22.89 3.78
N ILE A 24 6.03 22.83 3.99
CA ILE A 24 5.12 23.96 3.74
C ILE A 24 5.44 25.13 4.67
N GLN A 25 5.77 24.88 5.95
CA GLN A 25 6.15 25.93 6.90
C GLN A 25 7.36 26.76 6.42
N ILE A 26 8.31 26.11 5.75
CA ILE A 26 9.50 26.76 5.19
C ILE A 26 9.16 27.44 3.87
N LEU A 27 8.55 26.72 2.94
CA LEU A 27 8.30 27.18 1.57
C LEU A 27 7.35 28.38 1.49
N ARG A 28 6.32 28.42 2.35
CA ARG A 28 5.34 29.52 2.37
C ARG A 28 5.92 30.88 2.76
N LYS A 29 7.17 30.93 3.24
CA LYS A 29 7.85 32.20 3.54
C LYS A 29 8.22 32.98 2.27
N ASN A 30 8.21 32.34 1.10
CA ASN A 30 8.46 33.01 -0.17
C ASN A 30 7.18 33.70 -0.69
N PRO A 31 7.13 35.05 -0.78
CA PRO A 31 5.96 35.76 -1.29
C PRO A 31 5.67 35.52 -2.78
N LYS A 32 6.59 34.89 -3.52
CA LYS A 32 6.38 34.50 -4.92
C LYS A 32 5.75 33.12 -5.10
N GLY A 33 5.36 32.46 -4.01
CA GLY A 33 4.84 31.09 -4.01
C GLY A 33 5.94 30.02 -4.00
N PHE A 34 5.54 28.76 -4.14
CA PHE A 34 6.43 27.61 -4.11
C PHE A 34 5.94 26.48 -5.01
N PHE A 35 6.85 25.55 -5.31
CA PHE A 35 6.53 24.24 -5.84
C PHE A 35 6.95 23.20 -4.78
N LEU A 36 6.11 22.20 -4.55
CA LEU A 36 6.37 21.11 -3.63
C LEU A 36 5.97 19.79 -4.28
N LEU A 37 6.92 18.86 -4.37
CA LEU A 37 6.69 17.47 -4.73
C LEU A 37 6.71 16.63 -3.45
N VAL A 38 5.68 15.82 -3.26
CA VAL A 38 5.54 14.88 -2.14
C VAL A 38 5.28 13.51 -2.73
N GLU A 39 6.03 12.51 -2.29
CA GLU A 39 5.99 11.16 -2.86
C GLU A 39 5.72 10.12 -1.76
N GLY A 40 4.65 9.34 -1.92
CA GLY A 40 4.39 8.14 -1.14
C GLY A 40 5.16 6.93 -1.68
N GLY A 41 6.49 7.06 -1.82
CA GLY A 41 7.28 6.16 -2.68
C GLY A 41 7.29 4.69 -2.22
N ARG A 42 7.04 4.41 -0.93
CA ARG A 42 7.03 3.02 -0.43
C ARG A 42 5.72 2.27 -0.71
N ILE A 43 4.69 2.92 -1.26
CA ILE A 43 3.51 2.23 -1.79
C ILE A 43 3.96 1.18 -2.82
N ASP A 44 4.81 1.60 -3.77
CA ASP A 44 5.41 0.76 -4.81
C ASP A 44 6.21 -0.41 -4.20
N HIS A 45 7.13 -0.11 -3.27
CA HIS A 45 7.94 -1.14 -2.61
C HIS A 45 7.07 -2.20 -1.91
N GLY A 46 5.98 -1.77 -1.24
CA GLY A 46 5.04 -2.69 -0.60
C GLY A 46 4.38 -3.65 -1.59
N HIS A 47 4.03 -3.16 -2.79
CA HIS A 47 3.48 -3.99 -3.85
C HIS A 47 4.53 -4.93 -4.45
N HIS A 48 5.73 -4.45 -4.78
CA HIS A 48 6.84 -5.28 -5.25
C HIS A 48 7.16 -6.45 -4.31
N GLU A 49 7.05 -6.24 -3.00
CA GLU A 49 7.29 -7.27 -1.98
C GLU A 49 6.10 -8.25 -1.80
N GLY A 50 4.97 -8.02 -2.50
CA GLY A 50 3.71 -8.75 -2.33
C GLY A 50 3.01 -8.45 -1.00
N LYS A 51 3.45 -7.44 -0.26
CA LYS A 51 2.99 -7.10 1.09
C LYS A 51 1.94 -6.00 1.04
N ALA A 52 0.74 -6.37 0.60
CA ALA A 52 -0.36 -5.41 0.43
C ALA A 52 -0.69 -4.60 1.70
N LYS A 53 -0.48 -5.18 2.90
CA LYS A 53 -0.68 -4.45 4.16
C LYS A 53 0.31 -3.30 4.34
N GLN A 54 1.56 -3.48 3.95
CA GLN A 54 2.53 -2.37 3.92
C GLN A 54 2.11 -1.34 2.87
N ALA A 55 1.85 -1.78 1.62
CA ALA A 55 1.52 -0.88 0.51
C ALA A 55 0.30 0.02 0.81
N LEU A 56 -0.78 -0.57 1.34
CA LEU A 56 -2.00 0.19 1.64
C LEU A 56 -1.85 1.10 2.86
N HIS A 57 -1.01 0.76 3.84
CA HIS A 57 -0.74 1.66 4.95
C HIS A 57 0.14 2.84 4.54
N GLU A 58 1.09 2.66 3.62
CA GLU A 58 1.81 3.76 2.98
C GLU A 58 0.85 4.69 2.22
N ALA A 59 -0.12 4.11 1.49
CA ALA A 59 -1.13 4.89 0.78
C ALA A 59 -2.01 5.72 1.72
N VAL A 60 -2.38 5.16 2.87
CA VAL A 60 -3.09 5.89 3.93
C VAL A 60 -2.23 7.03 4.48
N GLU A 61 -0.92 6.83 4.67
CA GLU A 61 -0.05 7.91 5.15
C GLU A 61 0.14 9.01 4.11
N MET A 62 0.21 8.67 2.81
CA MET A 62 0.18 9.65 1.72
C MET A 62 -1.14 10.44 1.71
N ASP A 63 -2.29 9.79 1.91
CA ASP A 63 -3.59 10.46 2.01
C ASP A 63 -3.65 11.44 3.19
N ARG A 64 -3.08 11.07 4.35
CA ARG A 64 -2.95 11.98 5.49
C ARG A 64 -2.08 13.18 5.16
N ALA A 65 -0.96 12.97 4.46
CA ALA A 65 -0.06 14.04 4.05
C ALA A 65 -0.75 15.01 3.06
N ILE A 66 -1.58 14.50 2.14
CA ILE A 66 -2.45 15.30 1.28
C ILE A 66 -3.42 16.13 2.11
N GLY A 67 -4.05 15.53 3.12
CA GLY A 67 -4.94 16.24 4.06
C GLY A 67 -4.22 17.36 4.83
N GLN A 68 -3.01 17.11 5.31
CA GLN A 68 -2.18 18.14 5.96
C GLN A 68 -1.87 19.29 5.00
N ALA A 69 -1.42 19.00 3.78
CA ALA A 69 -1.14 20.02 2.78
C ALA A 69 -2.39 20.87 2.51
N GLY A 70 -3.54 20.22 2.26
CA GLY A 70 -4.81 20.91 2.02
C GLY A 70 -5.24 21.83 3.18
N SER A 71 -4.98 21.44 4.43
CA SER A 71 -5.26 22.28 5.60
C SER A 71 -4.32 23.49 5.75
N MET A 72 -3.16 23.47 5.10
CA MET A 72 -2.11 24.47 5.24
C MET A 72 -1.99 25.41 4.03
N THR A 73 -2.79 25.19 3.00
CA THR A 73 -2.82 25.94 1.73
C THR A 73 -4.24 26.42 1.41
N SER A 74 -4.38 27.42 0.53
CA SER A 74 -5.69 27.90 0.08
C SER A 74 -6.03 27.37 -1.31
N LEU A 75 -7.27 26.95 -1.53
CA LEU A 75 -7.75 26.56 -2.87
C LEU A 75 -7.82 27.74 -3.85
N GLU A 76 -7.76 28.98 -3.35
CA GLU A 76 -7.81 30.19 -4.18
C GLU A 76 -6.48 30.46 -4.90
N ASP A 77 -5.35 29.98 -4.36
CA ASP A 77 -4.00 30.29 -4.84
C ASP A 77 -3.08 29.06 -5.00
N THR A 78 -3.56 27.87 -4.62
CA THR A 78 -2.79 26.63 -4.65
C THR A 78 -3.46 25.58 -5.56
N LEU A 79 -2.73 25.13 -6.57
CA LEU A 79 -3.12 23.96 -7.37
C LEU A 79 -2.48 22.70 -6.77
N THR A 80 -3.31 21.76 -6.34
CA THR A 80 -2.87 20.44 -5.86
C THR A 80 -3.24 19.37 -6.88
N VAL A 81 -2.25 18.57 -7.29
CA VAL A 81 -2.44 17.42 -8.18
C VAL A 81 -1.98 16.16 -7.46
N VAL A 82 -2.85 15.16 -7.42
CA VAL A 82 -2.54 13.82 -6.89
C VAL A 82 -2.62 12.85 -8.06
N THR A 83 -1.59 12.04 -8.23
CA THR A 83 -1.50 11.07 -9.32
C THR A 83 -0.61 9.90 -8.92
N ALA A 84 -0.57 8.88 -9.78
CA ALA A 84 0.41 7.80 -9.73
C ALA A 84 1.20 7.82 -11.05
N ASP A 85 2.46 7.43 -10.98
CA ASP A 85 3.33 7.25 -12.15
C ASP A 85 3.00 5.96 -12.91
N HIS A 86 2.60 4.90 -12.19
CA HIS A 86 2.06 3.65 -12.75
C HIS A 86 1.18 2.90 -11.73
N SER A 87 0.66 1.72 -12.13
CA SER A 87 -0.07 0.83 -11.24
C SER A 87 0.76 -0.42 -10.89
N HIS A 88 0.11 -1.44 -10.33
CA HIS A 88 0.63 -2.77 -10.02
C HIS A 88 -0.34 -3.85 -10.49
N VAL A 89 0.10 -5.10 -10.58
CA VAL A 89 -0.80 -6.25 -10.85
C VAL A 89 -1.54 -6.69 -9.58
N PHE A 90 -1.94 -5.73 -8.76
CA PHE A 90 -2.72 -5.87 -7.55
C PHE A 90 -4.21 -6.02 -7.88
N THR A 91 -4.89 -6.95 -7.21
CA THR A 91 -6.33 -7.15 -7.37
C THR A 91 -7.02 -7.32 -6.02
N PHE A 92 -8.27 -6.86 -5.93
CA PHE A 92 -9.14 -7.03 -4.77
C PHE A 92 -10.49 -7.57 -5.23
N GLY A 93 -10.92 -8.70 -4.66
CA GLY A 93 -12.14 -9.39 -5.09
C GLY A 93 -12.67 -10.39 -4.05
N GLY A 94 -13.27 -11.48 -4.54
CA GLY A 94 -13.73 -12.58 -3.68
C GLY A 94 -15.05 -12.35 -2.95
N TYR A 95 -15.89 -11.41 -3.38
CA TYR A 95 -17.25 -11.17 -2.84
C TYR A 95 -17.29 -10.97 -1.30
N THR A 96 -16.28 -10.33 -0.72
CA THR A 96 -16.23 -10.07 0.71
C THR A 96 -17.40 -9.18 1.17
N PRO A 97 -18.07 -9.52 2.30
CA PRO A 97 -19.17 -8.69 2.80
C PRO A 97 -18.68 -7.33 3.29
N ARG A 98 -19.58 -6.34 3.30
CA ARG A 98 -19.28 -5.00 3.82
C ARG A 98 -18.76 -5.07 5.26
N GLY A 99 -17.67 -4.35 5.52
CA GLY A 99 -17.04 -4.30 6.84
C GLY A 99 -16.02 -5.41 7.10
N ASN A 100 -15.85 -6.36 6.17
CA ASN A 100 -14.74 -7.32 6.23
C ASN A 100 -13.40 -6.59 6.09
N SER A 101 -12.37 -7.07 6.77
CA SER A 101 -11.00 -6.58 6.56
C SER A 101 -10.59 -6.79 5.11
N ILE A 102 -9.96 -5.78 4.49
CA ILE A 102 -9.44 -5.91 3.12
C ILE A 102 -8.33 -6.97 3.03
N PHE A 103 -7.63 -7.22 4.14
CA PHE A 103 -6.61 -8.27 4.28
C PHE A 103 -7.21 -9.64 4.63
N GLY A 104 -8.53 -9.72 4.75
CA GLY A 104 -9.25 -10.92 5.16
C GLY A 104 -9.40 -11.94 4.05
N LEU A 105 -9.98 -13.08 4.42
CA LEU A 105 -10.36 -14.14 3.50
C LEU A 105 -11.65 -13.77 2.75
N ALA A 106 -11.78 -14.29 1.54
CA ALA A 106 -13.07 -14.40 0.87
C ALA A 106 -14.01 -15.33 1.69
N PRO A 107 -15.34 -15.13 1.63
CA PRO A 107 -16.29 -15.90 2.44
C PRO A 107 -16.52 -17.32 1.89
N MET A 108 -15.88 -17.69 0.78
CA MET A 108 -16.01 -18.97 0.12
C MET A 108 -14.65 -19.66 -0.04
N LEU A 109 -14.67 -20.99 -0.08
CA LEU A 109 -13.51 -21.77 -0.47
C LEU A 109 -13.42 -21.80 -1.99
N SER A 110 -12.21 -22.00 -2.54
CA SER A 110 -12.09 -22.31 -3.96
C SER A 110 -12.86 -23.60 -4.26
N ASP A 111 -13.66 -23.58 -5.31
CA ASP A 111 -14.47 -24.72 -5.73
C ASP A 111 -13.63 -25.85 -6.32
N THR A 112 -12.36 -25.58 -6.63
CA THR A 112 -11.42 -26.49 -7.29
C THR A 112 -10.56 -27.24 -6.27
N ASP A 113 -9.87 -26.51 -5.39
CA ASP A 113 -8.93 -27.09 -4.40
C ASP A 113 -9.47 -27.11 -2.96
N LYS A 114 -10.70 -26.61 -2.75
CA LYS A 114 -11.39 -26.56 -1.45
C LYS A 114 -10.62 -25.82 -0.36
N LYS A 115 -9.69 -24.93 -0.72
CA LYS A 115 -8.90 -24.12 0.22
C LYS A 115 -9.38 -22.67 0.24
N PRO A 116 -9.28 -21.96 1.38
CA PRO A 116 -9.57 -20.53 1.47
C PRO A 116 -8.59 -19.71 0.62
N PHE A 117 -8.95 -18.46 0.33
CA PHE A 117 -8.10 -17.50 -0.35
C PHE A 117 -8.38 -16.08 0.18
N THR A 118 -7.39 -15.20 0.09
CA THR A 118 -7.50 -13.80 0.51
C THR A 118 -8.28 -12.97 -0.50
N ALA A 119 -8.91 -11.90 -0.03
CA ALA A 119 -9.59 -10.94 -0.91
C ALA A 119 -8.61 -10.22 -1.84
N ILE A 120 -7.40 -9.96 -1.35
CA ILE A 120 -6.29 -9.41 -2.12
C ILE A 120 -5.45 -10.54 -2.74
N LEU A 121 -5.12 -10.38 -4.02
CA LEU A 121 -4.20 -11.24 -4.77
C LEU A 121 -3.34 -10.41 -5.71
N TYR A 122 -2.22 -10.98 -6.18
CA TYR A 122 -1.39 -10.40 -7.22
C TYR A 122 -1.34 -11.28 -8.49
N GLY A 123 -1.14 -10.67 -9.65
CA GLY A 123 -0.91 -11.41 -10.90
C GLY A 123 0.40 -12.22 -10.86
N ASN A 124 1.47 -11.62 -10.36
CA ASN A 124 2.78 -12.26 -10.18
C ASN A 124 3.44 -11.76 -8.90
N GLY A 125 4.62 -12.27 -8.55
CA GLY A 125 5.40 -11.78 -7.41
C GLY A 125 5.79 -12.86 -6.40
N PRO A 126 6.37 -12.45 -5.25
CA PRO A 126 7.00 -13.38 -4.31
C PRO A 126 6.02 -14.21 -3.48
N GLY A 127 4.73 -13.86 -3.47
CA GLY A 127 3.71 -14.59 -2.73
C GLY A 127 3.27 -15.93 -3.36
N TYR A 128 3.76 -16.27 -4.55
CA TYR A 128 3.51 -17.60 -5.14
C TYR A 128 4.11 -18.69 -4.25
N LYS A 129 3.30 -19.67 -3.85
CA LYS A 129 3.76 -20.75 -2.97
C LYS A 129 3.04 -22.06 -3.23
N VAL A 130 3.84 -23.12 -3.35
CA VAL A 130 3.39 -24.51 -3.47
C VAL A 130 3.94 -25.30 -2.29
N VAL A 131 3.06 -25.98 -1.57
CA VAL A 131 3.36 -26.80 -0.40
C VAL A 131 2.85 -28.21 -0.67
N GLY A 132 3.75 -29.20 -0.72
CA GLY A 132 3.38 -30.59 -1.01
C GLY A 132 2.77 -30.80 -2.40
N GLY A 133 3.12 -29.96 -3.39
CA GLY A 133 2.57 -30.03 -4.75
C GLY A 133 1.24 -29.30 -4.95
N GLU A 134 0.71 -28.65 -3.91
CA GLU A 134 -0.56 -27.92 -3.97
C GLU A 134 -0.41 -26.46 -3.51
N ARG A 135 -1.41 -25.63 -3.79
CA ARG A 135 -1.50 -24.26 -3.26
C ARG A 135 -1.48 -24.27 -1.73
N GLU A 136 -0.74 -23.34 -1.12
CA GLU A 136 -0.74 -23.17 0.33
C GLU A 136 -2.15 -22.87 0.86
N ASN A 137 -2.55 -23.57 1.93
CA ASN A 137 -3.76 -23.23 2.65
C ASN A 137 -3.52 -22.00 3.52
N VAL A 138 -4.05 -20.85 3.10
CA VAL A 138 -3.82 -19.57 3.79
C VAL A 138 -4.37 -19.52 5.21
N SER A 139 -5.31 -20.38 5.61
CA SER A 139 -5.78 -20.42 7.01
C SER A 139 -4.77 -21.07 7.97
N MET A 140 -3.70 -21.67 7.43
CA MET A 140 -2.63 -22.32 8.21
C MET A 140 -1.43 -21.39 8.43
N VAL A 141 -1.48 -20.16 7.94
CA VAL A 141 -0.43 -19.14 8.11
C VAL A 141 -1.02 -17.87 8.72
N ASP A 142 -0.16 -17.03 9.29
CA ASP A 142 -0.58 -15.71 9.79
C ASP A 142 -0.73 -14.73 8.62
N TYR A 143 -1.86 -14.84 7.91
CA TYR A 143 -2.19 -13.95 6.80
C TYR A 143 -2.54 -12.52 7.23
N ALA A 144 -2.69 -12.28 8.54
CA ALA A 144 -2.93 -10.94 9.10
C ALA A 144 -1.63 -10.19 9.43
N HIS A 145 -0.49 -10.89 9.40
CA HIS A 145 0.83 -10.32 9.66
C HIS A 145 1.16 -9.16 8.71
N ASN A 146 1.86 -8.13 9.22
CA ASN A 146 2.23 -6.94 8.42
C ASN A 146 3.03 -7.30 7.16
N ASN A 147 3.85 -8.35 7.25
CA ASN A 147 4.68 -8.82 6.15
C ASN A 147 4.13 -10.07 5.44
N TYR A 148 2.83 -10.38 5.58
CA TYR A 148 2.22 -11.44 4.79
C TYR A 148 2.29 -11.09 3.30
N GLN A 149 2.75 -12.05 2.49
CA GLN A 149 2.82 -11.92 1.04
C GLN A 149 1.56 -12.56 0.45
N ALA A 150 0.69 -11.74 -0.14
CA ALA A 150 -0.53 -12.23 -0.75
C ALA A 150 -0.20 -13.15 -1.94
N GLN A 151 -0.99 -14.22 -2.11
CA GLN A 151 -0.73 -15.22 -3.14
C GLN A 151 -0.74 -14.59 -4.55
N SER A 152 0.14 -15.09 -5.41
CA SER A 152 0.25 -14.66 -6.81
C SER A 152 0.21 -15.85 -7.78
N ALA A 153 -0.10 -15.58 -9.05
CA ALA A 153 -0.21 -16.65 -10.06
C ALA A 153 1.14 -17.06 -10.67
N VAL A 154 2.08 -16.11 -10.84
CA VAL A 154 3.42 -16.37 -11.41
C VAL A 154 4.52 -16.02 -10.38
N PRO A 155 5.43 -16.97 -10.06
CA PRO A 155 6.50 -16.70 -9.10
C PRO A 155 7.54 -15.74 -9.66
N LEU A 156 7.77 -14.64 -8.94
CA LEU A 156 8.86 -13.70 -9.19
C LEU A 156 9.47 -13.25 -7.86
N ARG A 157 10.72 -12.74 -7.88
CA ARG A 157 11.34 -12.17 -6.68
C ARG A 157 10.67 -10.86 -6.24
N HIS A 158 10.20 -10.10 -7.22
CA HIS A 158 9.42 -8.88 -7.05
C HIS A 158 8.21 -8.96 -7.96
N GLU A 159 7.06 -8.53 -7.45
CA GLU A 159 5.87 -8.30 -8.27
C GLU A 159 6.15 -7.18 -9.30
N THR A 160 5.40 -7.12 -10.41
CA THR A 160 5.62 -6.15 -11.49
C THR A 160 4.62 -5.00 -11.47
N HIS A 161 5.02 -3.83 -11.98
CA HIS A 161 4.09 -2.74 -12.28
C HIS A 161 2.95 -3.20 -13.21
N GLY A 162 1.82 -2.49 -13.13
CA GLY A 162 0.70 -2.54 -14.06
C GLY A 162 0.79 -1.39 -15.06
N GLY A 163 0.57 -1.71 -16.34
CA GLY A 163 0.62 -0.76 -17.46
C GLY A 163 -0.76 -0.32 -17.96
#